data_AF-A0A961GGS2-F1
#
_entry.id   AF-A0A961GGS2-F1
#
_cell.length_a   1.000
_cell.length_b   1.000
_cell.length_c   1.000
_cell.angle_alpha   90.00
_cell.angle_beta   90.00
_cell.angle_gamma   90.00
#
_symmetry.space_group_name_H-M   'P 1'
#
loop_
_entity.id
_entity.type
_entity.pdbx_description
1 polymer ?
#
loop_
_entity_poly.entity_id
_entity_poly.type
_entity_poly.pdbx_seq_one_letter_code
_entity_poly.pdbx_strand_id
1 'polypeptide(L)'
;MAREAGVRTPRTLAAAQVDDSTLVFAEERPKRLRALAEFDESAISDEAIEQAWRQVRRMHHAGVSHEGITVTSLAVDDNGRVWVLDLSQGEIAASRLRMRLDRAELLLATSFLVGIERAVAIAKSEIGAEDLANLPSLLQPVALNQANRQLLKEHRGHLELLVEEASEQAPEPSDSAVKLERLKPRTVVSLVAATFAIYVLAGQLGNVDFAAIVKDVDWYWAVAAGLASLFTYVGAAMTVAPLAPVKIHPARWLSTQFASDFVRLVAPAAVGSAGTNARVIQKAGLPGPMALASVGVSTIVSFVTTVIAFIAVTLMTSSDTGFEFKAPSNDVWIIVGVLVAVIAAAFIIPRTRRMIIKRLKPTWTDFGPRLLESMRDPKALAISVFGSLLTSLSYALTLYASVRAYGED
;
A
#
# COMPACT_ATOMS: atom_id res chain seq x y z
N MET A 1 -13.72 -22.96 34.03
CA MET A 1 -12.34 -22.73 33.57
C MET A 1 -11.70 -21.45 34.11
N ALA A 2 -12.07 -20.23 33.70
CA ALA A 2 -11.40 -19.01 34.19
C ALA A 2 -11.41 -18.88 35.73
N ARG A 3 -12.57 -19.13 36.36
CA ARG A 3 -12.70 -19.12 37.83
C ARG A 3 -11.87 -20.22 38.51
N GLU A 4 -11.79 -21.41 37.91
CA GLU A 4 -10.96 -22.52 38.42
C GLU A 4 -9.47 -22.19 38.34
N ALA A 5 -9.08 -21.36 37.36
CA ALA A 5 -7.75 -20.78 37.26
C ALA A 5 -7.47 -19.65 38.27
N GLY A 6 -8.39 -19.39 39.21
CA GLY A 6 -8.25 -18.33 40.20
C GLY A 6 -8.43 -16.92 39.64
N VAL A 7 -9.05 -16.79 38.46
CA VAL A 7 -9.50 -15.49 37.92
C VAL A 7 -10.73 -15.05 38.70
N ARG A 8 -10.73 -13.81 39.16
CA ARG A 8 -11.87 -13.18 39.83
C ARG A 8 -12.89 -12.77 38.78
N THR A 9 -13.89 -13.61 38.60
CA THR A 9 -15.02 -13.37 37.69
C THR A 9 -16.32 -13.84 38.35
N PRO A 10 -17.48 -13.22 38.06
CA PRO A 10 -18.77 -13.60 38.65
C PRO A 10 -19.05 -15.11 38.57
N ARG A 11 -19.73 -15.66 39.58
CA ARG A 11 -20.08 -17.10 39.56
C ARG A 11 -21.36 -17.24 38.74
N THR A 12 -21.34 -17.97 37.63
CA THR A 12 -22.59 -18.40 37.01
C THR A 12 -23.29 -19.39 37.95
N LEU A 13 -24.49 -19.03 38.41
CA LEU A 13 -25.32 -19.84 39.30
C LEU A 13 -26.31 -20.71 38.51
N ALA A 14 -26.91 -20.12 37.48
CA ALA A 14 -27.86 -20.80 36.62
C ALA A 14 -27.86 -20.18 35.22
N ALA A 15 -28.23 -20.99 34.23
CA ALA A 15 -28.61 -20.53 32.91
C ALA A 15 -29.99 -21.12 32.60
N ALA A 16 -30.90 -20.31 32.08
CA ALA A 16 -32.24 -20.74 31.72
C ALA A 16 -32.59 -20.20 30.33
N GLN A 17 -33.20 -21.04 29.50
CA GLN A 17 -33.78 -20.62 28.24
C GLN A 17 -35.16 -19.99 28.52
N VAL A 18 -35.38 -18.80 27.99
CA VAL A 18 -36.65 -18.08 28.09
C VAL A 18 -37.53 -18.38 26.87
N ASP A 19 -36.93 -18.43 25.68
CA ASP A 19 -37.56 -18.80 24.41
C ASP A 19 -36.50 -19.34 23.41
N ASP A 20 -36.89 -19.64 22.17
CA ASP A 20 -36.02 -20.19 21.13
C ASP A 20 -34.81 -19.30 20.77
N SER A 21 -34.81 -18.04 21.18
CA SER A 21 -33.78 -17.04 20.88
C SER A 21 -33.13 -16.39 22.10
N THR A 22 -33.64 -16.63 23.31
CA THR A 22 -33.24 -15.92 24.53
C THR A 22 -32.74 -16.87 25.63
N LEU A 23 -31.52 -16.62 26.09
CA LEU A 23 -30.94 -17.26 27.27
C LEU A 23 -30.70 -16.21 28.37
N VAL A 24 -31.03 -16.56 29.60
CA VAL A 24 -30.78 -15.74 30.79
C VAL A 24 -29.76 -16.45 31.68
N PHE A 25 -28.75 -15.69 32.10
CA PHE A 25 -27.74 -16.15 33.06
C PHE A 25 -27.95 -15.44 34.40
N ALA A 26 -27.99 -16.23 35.47
CA ALA A 26 -27.95 -15.72 36.83
C ALA A 26 -26.51 -15.80 37.34
N GLU A 27 -25.95 -14.66 37.74
CA GLU A 27 -24.58 -14.58 38.24
C GLU A 27 -24.54 -14.10 39.70
N GLU A 28 -23.67 -14.71 40.49
CA GLU A 28 -23.29 -14.21 41.81
C GLU A 28 -22.18 -13.16 41.65
N ARG A 29 -22.51 -11.92 42.05
CA ARG A 29 -21.58 -10.78 42.08
C ARG A 29 -21.36 -10.30 43.52
N PRO A 30 -20.17 -9.78 43.86
CA PRO A 30 -19.98 -9.03 45.09
C PRO A 30 -21.03 -7.91 45.24
N LYS A 31 -21.50 -7.66 46.47
CA LYS A 31 -22.61 -6.72 46.74
C LYS A 31 -22.37 -5.29 46.21
N ARG A 32 -21.12 -4.86 46.14
CA ARG A 32 -20.71 -3.55 45.59
C ARG A 32 -19.54 -3.76 44.65
N LEU A 33 -19.88 -4.11 43.41
CA LEU A 33 -18.94 -4.24 42.32
C LEU A 33 -19.20 -3.09 41.35
N ARG A 34 -18.20 -2.24 41.13
CA ARG A 34 -18.31 -1.05 40.27
C ARG A 34 -17.29 -1.11 39.15
N ALA A 35 -17.69 -0.76 37.93
CA ALA A 35 -16.74 -0.74 36.81
C ALA A 35 -15.66 0.32 37.06
N LEU A 36 -14.41 0.03 36.67
CA LEU A 36 -13.33 1.01 36.80
C LEU A 36 -13.61 2.29 36.00
N ALA A 37 -14.35 2.18 34.89
CA ALA A 37 -14.81 3.32 34.10
C ALA A 37 -15.78 4.28 34.83
N GLU A 38 -16.34 3.89 35.98
CA GLU A 38 -17.19 4.77 36.80
C GLU A 38 -16.41 5.66 37.77
N PHE A 39 -15.08 5.50 37.83
CA PHE A 39 -14.21 6.28 38.67
C PHE A 39 -13.46 7.31 37.82
N ASP A 40 -13.19 8.47 38.42
CA ASP A 40 -12.27 9.44 37.83
C ASP A 40 -10.86 8.83 37.76
N GLU A 41 -10.08 9.23 36.75
CA GLU A 41 -8.71 8.77 36.49
C GLU A 41 -7.80 8.81 37.75
N SER A 42 -7.94 9.85 38.57
CA SER A 42 -7.14 10.04 39.79
C SER A 42 -7.54 9.11 40.95
N ALA A 43 -8.75 8.56 40.91
CA ALA A 43 -9.26 7.64 41.94
C ALA A 43 -8.87 6.17 41.65
N ILE A 44 -8.42 5.87 40.44
CA ILE A 44 -7.96 4.53 40.06
C ILE A 44 -6.48 4.40 40.42
N SER A 45 -6.15 3.47 41.32
CA SER A 45 -4.77 3.24 41.75
C SER A 45 -3.97 2.39 40.75
N ASP A 46 -2.64 2.47 40.82
CA ASP A 46 -1.75 1.65 39.99
C ASP A 46 -1.96 0.16 40.30
N GLU A 47 -2.14 -0.18 41.58
CA GLU A 47 -2.39 -1.55 42.02
C GLU A 47 -3.66 -2.14 41.41
N ALA A 48 -4.68 -1.32 41.13
CA ALA A 48 -5.89 -1.78 40.44
C ALA A 48 -5.57 -2.21 39.00
N ILE A 49 -4.81 -1.41 38.28
CA ILE A 49 -4.39 -1.72 36.90
C ILE A 49 -3.46 -2.94 36.88
N GLU A 50 -2.49 -3.02 37.78
CA GLU A 50 -1.65 -4.21 37.96
C GLU A 50 -2.49 -5.45 38.29
N GLN A 51 -3.50 -5.33 39.14
CA GLN A 51 -4.42 -6.44 39.41
C GLN A 51 -5.17 -6.87 38.15
N ALA A 52 -5.60 -5.95 37.28
CA ALA A 52 -6.22 -6.28 36.00
C ALA A 52 -5.28 -7.10 35.11
N TRP A 53 -4.03 -6.67 34.94
CA TRP A 53 -2.99 -7.42 34.22
C TRP A 53 -2.75 -8.80 34.82
N ARG A 54 -2.70 -8.91 36.16
CA ARG A 54 -2.59 -10.19 36.86
C ARG A 54 -3.77 -11.12 36.62
N GLN A 55 -5.00 -10.60 36.58
CA GLN A 55 -6.19 -11.42 36.28
C GLN A 55 -6.15 -11.96 34.85
N VAL A 56 -5.84 -11.12 33.87
CA VAL A 56 -5.73 -11.53 32.46
C VAL A 56 -4.57 -12.53 32.28
N ARG A 57 -3.43 -12.33 32.95
CA ARG A 57 -2.31 -13.29 32.94
C ARG A 57 -2.72 -14.66 33.48
N ARG A 58 -3.49 -14.72 34.58
CA ARG A 58 -4.00 -15.99 35.13
C ARG A 58 -4.92 -16.72 34.15
N MET A 59 -5.79 -15.96 33.48
CA MET A 59 -6.70 -16.47 32.47
C MET A 59 -5.93 -17.07 31.28
N HIS A 60 -4.92 -16.35 30.77
CA HIS A 60 -4.03 -16.84 29.71
C HIS A 60 -3.24 -18.07 30.13
N HIS A 61 -2.79 -18.14 31.39
CA HIS A 61 -2.07 -19.30 31.92
C HIS A 61 -2.92 -20.57 31.93
N ALA A 62 -4.25 -20.43 32.02
CA ALA A 62 -5.20 -21.52 31.93
C ALA A 62 -5.68 -21.80 30.49
N GLY A 63 -5.11 -21.14 29.49
CA GLY A 63 -5.51 -21.34 28.09
C GLY A 63 -6.81 -20.65 27.72
N VAL A 64 -7.24 -19.61 28.44
CA VAL A 64 -8.51 -18.89 28.18
C VAL A 64 -8.20 -17.48 27.68
N SER A 65 -8.89 -17.01 26.63
CA SER A 65 -8.92 -15.60 26.19
C SER A 65 -10.24 -14.92 26.58
N HIS A 66 -10.27 -13.59 26.55
CA HIS A 66 -11.47 -12.80 26.84
C HIS A 66 -12.17 -12.31 25.57
N GLU A 67 -11.41 -11.90 24.55
CA GLU A 67 -11.89 -11.45 23.22
C GLU A 67 -12.84 -10.25 23.21
N GLY A 68 -12.84 -9.47 24.29
CA GLY A 68 -13.78 -8.36 24.47
C GLY A 68 -13.37 -7.43 25.59
N ILE A 69 -12.07 -7.25 25.82
CA ILE A 69 -11.62 -6.40 26.94
C ILE A 69 -11.92 -4.95 26.59
N THR A 70 -12.62 -4.27 27.51
CA THR A 70 -13.05 -2.88 27.39
C THR A 70 -12.94 -2.18 28.74
N VAL A 71 -13.18 -0.87 28.79
CA VAL A 71 -13.19 -0.10 30.05
C VAL A 71 -14.25 -0.58 31.04
N THR A 72 -15.30 -1.25 30.58
CA THR A 72 -16.39 -1.79 31.41
C THR A 72 -16.20 -3.26 31.78
N SER A 73 -15.26 -3.97 31.16
CA SER A 73 -14.95 -5.37 31.50
C SER A 73 -14.09 -5.50 32.77
N LEU A 74 -13.64 -4.40 33.34
CA LEU A 74 -12.86 -4.34 34.58
C LEU A 74 -13.66 -3.66 35.68
N ALA A 75 -13.74 -4.30 36.85
CA ALA A 75 -14.47 -3.77 37.99
C ALA A 75 -13.74 -3.99 39.30
N VAL A 76 -14.02 -3.17 40.30
CA VAL A 76 -13.43 -3.25 41.63
C VAL A 76 -14.51 -3.48 42.69
N ASP A 77 -14.21 -4.32 43.68
CA ASP A 77 -15.07 -4.51 44.86
C ASP A 77 -14.67 -3.58 46.02
N ASP A 78 -15.48 -3.55 47.08
CA ASP A 78 -15.22 -2.73 48.29
C ASP A 78 -13.85 -2.98 48.95
N ASN A 79 -13.21 -4.13 48.68
CA ASN A 79 -11.91 -4.48 49.23
C ASN A 79 -10.75 -4.10 48.29
N GLY A 80 -11.02 -3.34 47.22
CA GLY A 80 -10.00 -2.96 46.23
C GLY A 80 -9.55 -4.12 45.34
N ARG A 81 -10.33 -5.22 45.27
CA ARG A 81 -9.98 -6.37 44.43
C ARG A 81 -10.56 -6.17 43.04
N VAL A 82 -9.73 -6.30 42.01
CA VAL A 82 -10.17 -6.19 40.62
C VAL A 82 -10.70 -7.52 40.10
N TRP A 83 -11.83 -7.44 39.40
CA TRP A 83 -12.60 -8.50 38.77
C TRP A 83 -12.66 -8.28 37.26
N VAL A 84 -12.64 -9.39 36.52
CA VAL A 84 -12.83 -9.43 35.07
C VAL A 84 -14.27 -9.88 34.78
N LEU A 85 -15.00 -9.04 34.06
CA LEU A 85 -16.41 -9.21 33.71
C LEU A 85 -16.56 -9.57 32.23
N ASP A 86 -17.76 -9.96 31.84
CA ASP A 86 -18.15 -10.17 30.43
C ASP A 86 -17.25 -11.15 29.65
N LEU A 87 -17.08 -12.35 30.20
CA LEU A 87 -16.40 -13.47 29.52
C LEU A 87 -17.28 -14.15 28.46
N SER A 88 -18.34 -13.49 27.98
CA SER A 88 -19.32 -14.06 27.04
C SER A 88 -18.72 -14.41 25.68
N GLN A 89 -17.67 -13.70 25.26
CA GLN A 89 -16.95 -13.91 24.01
C GLN A 89 -15.66 -14.71 24.17
N GLY A 90 -15.31 -15.13 25.39
CA GLY A 90 -14.03 -15.78 25.67
C GLY A 90 -13.88 -17.16 25.02
N GLU A 91 -12.68 -17.47 24.53
CA GLU A 91 -12.33 -18.77 23.95
C GLU A 91 -11.56 -19.64 24.97
N ILE A 92 -11.86 -20.94 25.00
CA ILE A 92 -11.12 -21.95 25.75
C ILE A 92 -10.13 -22.64 24.81
N ALA A 93 -8.94 -22.96 25.31
CA ALA A 93 -7.80 -23.41 24.51
C ALA A 93 -7.38 -22.36 23.46
N ALA A 94 -7.48 -21.08 23.85
CA ALA A 94 -7.21 -19.94 22.99
C ALA A 94 -5.77 -19.97 22.44
N SER A 95 -5.61 -19.60 21.18
CA SER A 95 -4.28 -19.53 20.57
C SER A 95 -3.45 -18.38 21.18
N ARG A 96 -2.12 -18.46 21.10
CA ARG A 96 -1.21 -17.38 21.56
C ARG A 96 -1.51 -16.01 20.93
N LEU A 97 -2.03 -15.98 19.70
CA LEU A 97 -2.42 -14.74 19.04
C LEU A 97 -3.62 -14.08 19.74
N ARG A 98 -4.64 -14.85 20.16
CA ARG A 98 -5.82 -14.32 20.87
C ARG A 98 -5.41 -13.75 22.23
N MET A 99 -4.54 -14.46 22.95
CA MET A 99 -3.98 -13.97 24.23
C MET A 99 -3.17 -12.67 24.03
N ARG A 100 -2.42 -12.53 22.93
CA ARG A 100 -1.71 -11.28 22.61
C ARG A 100 -2.68 -10.14 22.26
N LEU A 101 -3.78 -10.43 21.56
CA LEU A 101 -4.84 -9.45 21.28
C LEU A 101 -5.50 -8.96 22.56
N ASP A 102 -5.84 -9.85 23.50
CA ASP A 102 -6.36 -9.46 24.82
C ASP A 102 -5.42 -8.49 25.54
N ARG A 103 -4.10 -8.71 25.48
CA ARG A 103 -3.12 -7.79 26.09
C ARG A 103 -3.11 -6.42 25.41
N ALA A 104 -3.26 -6.37 24.09
CA ALA A 104 -3.38 -5.12 23.35
C ALA A 104 -4.68 -4.39 23.70
N GLU A 105 -5.80 -5.12 23.81
CA GLU A 105 -7.09 -4.56 24.23
C GLU A 105 -7.07 -4.09 25.69
N LEU A 106 -6.40 -4.82 26.58
CA LEU A 106 -6.21 -4.43 27.97
C LEU A 106 -5.38 -3.15 28.07
N LEU A 107 -4.25 -3.06 27.35
CA LEU A 107 -3.45 -1.85 27.28
C LEU A 107 -4.29 -0.66 26.81
N LEU A 108 -5.05 -0.83 25.73
CA LEU A 108 -5.96 0.19 25.22
C LEU A 108 -7.00 0.60 26.26
N ALA A 109 -7.71 -0.36 26.87
CA ALA A 109 -8.71 -0.09 27.89
C ALA A 109 -8.11 0.66 29.09
N THR A 110 -6.96 0.22 29.59
CA THR A 110 -6.28 0.88 30.71
C THR A 110 -5.79 2.29 30.36
N SER A 111 -5.40 2.54 29.11
CA SER A 111 -5.01 3.88 28.66
C SER A 111 -6.17 4.89 28.67
N PHE A 112 -7.42 4.42 28.54
CA PHE A 112 -8.62 5.24 28.70
C PHE A 112 -9.01 5.43 30.17
N LEU A 113 -8.57 4.53 31.06
CA LEU A 113 -8.89 4.61 32.50
C LEU A 113 -7.91 5.51 33.26
N VAL A 114 -6.61 5.41 32.96
CA VAL A 114 -5.54 6.07 33.75
C VAL A 114 -4.58 6.94 32.93
N GLY A 115 -4.89 7.18 31.66
CA GLY A 115 -4.00 7.87 30.74
C GLY A 115 -2.95 6.96 30.09
N ILE A 116 -2.40 7.42 28.97
CA ILE A 116 -1.49 6.64 28.11
C ILE A 116 -0.17 6.32 28.82
N GLU A 117 0.52 7.34 29.31
CA GLU A 117 1.85 7.23 29.95
C GLU A 117 1.82 6.24 31.13
N ARG A 118 0.83 6.41 32.01
CA ARG A 118 0.66 5.60 33.21
C ARG A 118 0.27 4.16 32.87
N ALA A 119 -0.63 3.97 31.90
CA ALA A 119 -1.01 2.63 31.44
C ALA A 119 0.17 1.87 30.80
N VAL A 120 0.99 2.55 29.98
CA VAL A 120 2.17 1.94 29.35
C VAL A 120 3.23 1.59 30.39
N ALA A 121 3.47 2.47 31.38
CA ALA A 121 4.41 2.21 32.47
C ALA A 121 4.02 0.95 33.28
N ILE A 122 2.74 0.82 33.63
CA ILE A 122 2.22 -0.35 34.36
C ILE A 122 2.23 -1.61 33.49
N ALA A 123 1.90 -1.49 32.21
CA ALA A 123 2.01 -2.62 31.28
C ALA A 123 3.46 -3.11 31.20
N LYS A 124 4.43 -2.19 31.03
CA LYS A 124 5.85 -2.51 30.99
C LYS A 124 6.32 -3.26 32.24
N SER A 125 5.84 -2.89 33.43
CA SER A 125 6.21 -3.59 34.67
C SER A 125 5.58 -4.99 34.78
N GLU A 126 4.36 -5.19 34.25
CA GLU A 126 3.63 -6.46 34.37
C GLU A 126 3.95 -7.50 33.28
N ILE A 127 4.29 -7.06 32.06
CA ILE A 127 4.61 -7.97 30.93
C ILE A 127 6.07 -7.88 30.47
N GLY A 128 6.81 -6.86 30.91
CA GLY A 128 8.20 -6.64 30.48
C GLY A 128 8.31 -5.89 29.14
N ALA A 129 9.49 -5.34 28.88
CA ALA A 129 9.75 -4.52 27.69
C ALA A 129 9.63 -5.31 26.37
N GLU A 130 10.08 -6.57 26.34
CA GLU A 130 10.01 -7.40 25.12
C GLU A 130 8.58 -7.70 24.68
N ASP A 131 7.71 -8.08 25.60
CA ASP A 131 6.30 -8.34 25.28
C ASP A 131 5.57 -7.04 24.92
N LEU A 132 5.90 -5.92 25.61
CA LEU A 132 5.35 -4.61 25.28
C LEU A 132 5.72 -4.16 23.86
N ALA A 133 6.97 -4.34 23.43
CA ALA A 133 7.43 -3.99 22.08
C ALA A 133 6.64 -4.69 20.94
N ASN A 134 5.98 -5.80 21.24
CA ASN A 134 5.18 -6.55 20.27
C ASN A 134 3.72 -6.05 20.16
N LEU A 135 3.20 -5.35 21.19
CA LEU A 135 1.80 -4.88 21.21
C LEU A 135 1.46 -3.79 20.18
N PRO A 136 2.35 -2.82 19.85
CA PRO A 136 2.06 -1.80 18.83
C PRO A 136 1.58 -2.36 17.49
N SER A 137 2.10 -3.53 17.09
CA SER A 137 1.67 -4.20 15.85
C SER A 137 0.21 -4.67 15.86
N LEU A 138 -0.33 -4.93 17.06
CA LEU A 138 -1.69 -5.43 17.31
C LEU A 138 -2.68 -4.30 17.67
N LEU A 139 -2.18 -3.14 18.09
CA LEU A 139 -2.96 -1.93 18.33
C LEU A 139 -3.40 -1.26 17.01
N GLN A 140 -4.18 -1.99 16.21
CA GLN A 140 -4.75 -1.52 14.96
C GLN A 140 -6.27 -1.70 14.98
N PRO A 141 -7.08 -0.78 14.42
CA PRO A 141 -8.53 -0.87 14.53
C PRO A 141 -9.11 -2.22 14.07
N VAL A 142 -8.52 -2.86 13.05
CA VAL A 142 -8.99 -4.16 12.53
C VAL A 142 -8.78 -5.34 13.48
N ALA A 143 -7.81 -5.23 14.40
CA ALA A 143 -7.47 -6.25 15.37
C ALA A 143 -8.25 -6.11 16.69
N LEU A 144 -8.97 -5.01 16.87
CA LEU A 144 -9.72 -4.69 18.09
C LEU A 144 -11.18 -5.11 17.97
N ASN A 145 -11.77 -5.48 19.10
CA ASN A 145 -13.19 -5.75 19.23
C ASN A 145 -14.06 -4.54 18.80
N GLN A 146 -15.34 -4.80 18.56
CA GLN A 146 -16.26 -3.79 18.02
C GLN A 146 -16.45 -2.58 18.97
N ALA A 147 -16.46 -2.81 20.28
CA ALA A 147 -16.63 -1.76 21.27
C ALA A 147 -15.44 -0.80 21.28
N ASN A 148 -14.21 -1.32 21.30
CA ASN A 148 -12.99 -0.53 21.25
C ASN A 148 -12.86 0.23 19.91
N ARG A 149 -13.26 -0.40 18.79
CA ARG A 149 -13.32 0.30 17.49
C ARG A 149 -14.28 1.50 17.51
N GLN A 150 -15.40 1.38 18.20
CA GLN A 150 -16.35 2.47 18.32
C GLN A 150 -15.82 3.58 19.23
N LEU A 151 -15.23 3.22 20.38
CA LEU A 151 -14.59 4.14 21.31
C LEU A 151 -13.48 4.98 20.64
N LEU A 152 -12.68 4.36 19.76
CA LEU A 152 -11.63 5.03 19.00
C LEU A 152 -12.14 6.02 17.94
N LYS A 153 -13.37 5.85 17.43
CA LYS A 153 -13.94 6.84 16.50
C LYS A 153 -14.25 8.16 17.21
N GLU A 154 -14.62 8.08 18.48
CA GLU A 154 -14.93 9.21 19.35
C GLU A 154 -13.64 9.89 19.84
N HIS A 155 -12.55 9.13 20.00
CA HIS A 155 -11.25 9.61 20.48
C HIS A 155 -10.15 9.51 19.42
N ARG A 156 -10.24 10.38 18.40
CA ARG A 156 -9.25 10.39 17.30
C ARG A 156 -7.87 10.81 17.81
N GLY A 157 -6.83 10.08 17.39
CA GLY A 157 -5.45 10.34 17.81
C GLY A 157 -5.01 9.48 18.99
N HIS A 158 -5.93 8.94 19.79
CA HIS A 158 -5.58 8.19 21.00
C HIS A 158 -4.79 6.91 20.70
N LEU A 159 -5.17 6.20 19.64
CA LEU A 159 -4.48 4.98 19.23
C LEU A 159 -3.06 5.30 18.73
N GLU A 160 -2.90 6.38 17.97
CA GLU A 160 -1.61 6.82 17.48
C GLU A 160 -0.67 7.20 18.62
N LEU A 161 -1.15 7.96 19.60
CA LEU A 161 -0.38 8.35 20.79
C LEU A 161 -0.02 7.15 21.67
N LEU A 162 -0.95 6.19 21.85
CA LEU A 162 -0.68 4.97 22.61
C LEU A 162 0.39 4.10 21.93
N VAL A 163 0.33 3.99 20.60
CA VAL A 163 1.33 3.26 19.81
C VAL A 163 2.69 3.95 19.89
N GLU A 164 2.73 5.28 19.85
CA GLU A 164 3.95 6.08 20.01
C GLU A 164 4.59 5.86 21.38
N GLU A 165 3.86 6.09 22.47
CA GLU A 165 4.37 5.90 23.85
C GLU A 165 4.83 4.46 24.10
N ALA A 166 4.04 3.45 23.66
CA ALA A 166 4.43 2.05 23.83
C ALA A 166 5.71 1.70 23.04
N SER A 167 5.93 2.32 21.88
CA SER A 167 7.13 2.11 21.06
C SER A 167 8.35 2.82 21.62
N GLU A 168 8.19 4.02 22.19
CA GLU A 168 9.28 4.75 22.83
C GLU A 168 9.78 4.04 24.10
N GLN A 169 8.85 3.48 24.89
CA GLN A 169 9.18 2.76 26.11
C GLN A 169 9.80 1.37 25.86
N ALA A 170 9.63 0.80 24.66
CA ALA A 170 10.11 -0.53 24.29
C ALA A 170 10.49 -0.62 22.80
N PRO A 171 11.72 -0.19 22.41
CA PRO A 171 12.06 0.07 21.00
C PRO A 171 12.34 -1.18 20.15
N GLU A 172 12.68 -2.32 20.75
CA GLU A 172 13.08 -3.53 20.00
C GLU A 172 11.95 -4.57 19.95
N PRO A 173 11.16 -4.64 18.86
CA PRO A 173 10.20 -5.71 18.65
C PRO A 173 10.94 -7.03 18.41
N SER A 174 10.54 -8.09 19.11
CA SER A 174 11.12 -9.42 18.90
C SER A 174 10.76 -9.95 17.50
N ASP A 175 11.59 -10.85 16.95
CA ASP A 175 11.44 -11.48 15.61
C ASP A 175 10.08 -12.18 15.37
N SER A 176 9.19 -12.21 16.35
CA SER A 176 7.85 -12.80 16.31
C SER A 176 6.70 -11.81 16.01
N ALA A 177 7.01 -10.59 15.55
CA ALA A 177 6.01 -9.59 15.18
C ALA A 177 5.12 -10.09 14.03
N VAL A 178 3.88 -10.47 14.36
CA VAL A 178 2.86 -10.92 13.40
C VAL A 178 2.44 -9.71 12.57
N LYS A 179 2.95 -9.62 11.34
CA LYS A 179 2.46 -8.66 10.35
C LYS A 179 1.08 -9.13 9.88
N LEU A 180 0.02 -8.51 10.41
CA LEU A 180 -1.32 -8.65 9.83
C LEU A 180 -1.29 -8.08 8.42
N GLU A 181 -1.19 -8.96 7.43
CA GLU A 181 -1.03 -8.60 6.02
C GLU A 181 -2.36 -8.04 5.49
N ARG A 182 -2.39 -6.72 5.27
CA ARG A 182 -3.58 -6.03 4.77
C ARG A 182 -3.77 -6.34 3.29
N LEU A 183 -4.93 -6.90 2.92
CA LEU A 183 -5.41 -6.82 1.54
C LEU A 183 -5.72 -5.36 1.22
N LYS A 184 -4.82 -4.69 0.51
CA LYS A 184 -5.00 -3.29 0.11
C LYS A 184 -6.19 -3.21 -0.86
N PRO A 185 -7.08 -2.20 -0.78
CA PRO A 185 -8.18 -2.03 -1.73
C PRO A 185 -7.70 -2.02 -3.20
N ARG A 186 -6.47 -1.54 -3.42
CA ARG A 186 -5.80 -1.59 -4.71
C ARG A 186 -5.61 -3.01 -5.26
N THR A 187 -5.33 -4.00 -4.40
CA THR A 187 -5.20 -5.42 -4.80
C THR A 187 -6.54 -6.00 -5.22
N VAL A 188 -7.62 -5.64 -4.51
CA VAL A 188 -8.99 -6.05 -4.85
C VAL A 188 -9.41 -5.42 -6.17
N VAL A 189 -9.19 -4.10 -6.34
CA VAL A 189 -9.48 -3.39 -7.58
C VAL A 189 -8.67 -3.95 -8.75
N SER A 190 -7.38 -4.24 -8.58
CA SER A 190 -6.57 -4.85 -9.65
C SER A 190 -7.04 -6.25 -10.00
N LEU A 191 -7.48 -7.05 -9.02
CA LEU A 191 -8.03 -8.39 -9.27
C LEU A 191 -9.33 -8.29 -10.06
N VAL A 192 -10.25 -7.41 -9.65
CA VAL A 192 -11.51 -7.16 -10.37
C VAL A 192 -11.26 -6.64 -11.78
N ALA A 193 -10.34 -5.69 -11.96
CA ALA A 193 -9.98 -5.16 -13.27
C ALA A 193 -9.35 -6.23 -14.17
N ALA A 194 -8.47 -7.08 -13.63
CA ALA A 194 -7.89 -8.18 -14.38
C ALA A 194 -8.95 -9.21 -14.81
N THR A 195 -9.86 -9.59 -13.89
CA THR A 195 -11.00 -10.48 -14.21
C THR A 195 -11.90 -9.88 -15.29
N PHE A 196 -12.20 -8.58 -15.20
CA PHE A 196 -12.98 -7.87 -16.21
C PHE A 196 -12.27 -7.83 -17.56
N ALA A 197 -10.97 -7.55 -17.59
CA ALA A 197 -10.17 -7.56 -18.81
C ALA A 197 -10.17 -8.95 -19.48
N ILE A 198 -10.01 -10.02 -18.70
CA ILE A 198 -10.08 -11.40 -19.19
C ILE A 198 -11.46 -11.70 -19.77
N TYR A 199 -12.54 -11.28 -19.10
CA TYR A 199 -13.91 -11.47 -19.60
C TYR A 199 -14.14 -10.76 -20.93
N VAL A 200 -13.71 -9.50 -21.05
CA VAL A 200 -13.81 -8.72 -22.30
C VAL A 200 -12.97 -9.37 -23.41
N LEU A 201 -11.74 -9.77 -23.11
CA LEU A 201 -10.88 -10.48 -24.06
C LEU A 201 -11.50 -11.79 -24.49
N ALA A 202 -12.06 -12.59 -23.58
CA ALA A 202 -12.74 -13.84 -23.92
C ALA A 202 -13.92 -13.60 -24.87
N GLY A 203 -14.68 -12.52 -24.69
CA GLY A 203 -15.75 -12.12 -25.60
C GLY A 203 -15.25 -11.69 -26.99
N GLN A 204 -14.12 -10.98 -27.06
CA GLN A 204 -13.50 -10.57 -28.33
C GLN A 204 -12.85 -11.74 -29.07
N LEU A 205 -12.24 -12.68 -28.33
CA LEU A 205 -11.51 -13.83 -28.86
C LEU A 205 -12.45 -14.99 -29.20
N GLY A 206 -13.67 -15.06 -28.62
CA GLY A 206 -14.61 -16.16 -28.83
C GLY A 206 -15.16 -16.30 -30.26
N ASN A 207 -15.09 -15.25 -31.07
CA ASN A 207 -15.48 -15.25 -32.49
C ASN A 207 -14.28 -15.34 -33.45
N VAL A 208 -13.05 -15.49 -32.93
CA VAL A 208 -11.83 -15.50 -33.73
C VAL A 208 -11.33 -16.93 -33.88
N ASP A 209 -11.24 -17.42 -35.13
CA ASP A 209 -10.68 -18.74 -35.41
C ASP A 209 -9.14 -18.69 -35.44
N PHE A 210 -8.52 -18.82 -34.25
CA PHE A 210 -7.07 -18.81 -34.10
C PHE A 210 -6.38 -19.89 -34.94
N ALA A 211 -7.05 -21.01 -35.23
CA ALA A 211 -6.48 -22.10 -36.01
C ALA A 211 -6.34 -21.74 -37.50
N ALA A 212 -7.25 -20.90 -38.04
CA ALA A 212 -7.13 -20.35 -39.39
C ALA A 212 -6.04 -19.27 -39.45
N ILE A 213 -6.03 -18.36 -38.48
CA ILE A 213 -5.03 -17.27 -38.36
C ILE A 213 -3.60 -17.82 -38.28
N VAL A 214 -3.36 -18.86 -37.47
CA VAL A 214 -2.01 -19.45 -37.32
C VAL A 214 -1.56 -20.23 -38.56
N LYS A 215 -2.49 -20.72 -39.38
CA LYS A 215 -2.17 -21.45 -40.62
C LYS A 215 -1.77 -20.53 -41.77
N ASP A 216 -2.38 -19.36 -41.85
CA ASP A 216 -2.14 -18.39 -42.93
C ASP A 216 -0.99 -17.41 -42.61
N VAL A 217 -0.40 -17.49 -41.41
CA VAL A 217 0.71 -16.63 -40.99
C VAL A 217 2.03 -17.04 -41.65
N ASP A 218 2.69 -16.06 -42.26
CA ASP A 218 4.10 -16.18 -42.59
C ASP A 218 4.96 -16.07 -41.31
N TRP A 219 5.45 -17.23 -40.86
CA TRP A 219 6.27 -17.34 -39.66
C TRP A 219 7.57 -16.53 -39.72
N TYR A 220 8.11 -16.25 -40.90
CA TYR A 220 9.29 -15.40 -41.03
C TYR A 220 8.98 -13.99 -40.52
N TRP A 221 7.87 -13.40 -40.97
CA TRP A 221 7.44 -12.07 -40.54
C TRP A 221 6.92 -12.06 -39.11
N ALA A 222 6.29 -13.14 -38.64
CA ALA A 222 5.90 -13.27 -37.23
C ALA A 222 7.12 -13.29 -36.29
N VAL A 223 8.18 -14.02 -36.63
CA VAL A 223 9.44 -14.02 -35.86
C VAL A 223 10.13 -12.66 -35.96
N ALA A 224 10.11 -12.02 -37.13
CA ALA A 224 10.64 -10.67 -37.30
C ALA A 224 9.90 -9.64 -36.42
N ALA A 225 8.57 -9.74 -36.34
CA ALA A 225 7.76 -8.91 -35.44
C ALA A 225 8.09 -9.17 -33.97
N GLY A 226 8.25 -10.43 -33.57
CA GLY A 226 8.68 -10.80 -32.21
C GLY A 226 10.05 -10.25 -31.85
N LEU A 227 11.03 -10.35 -32.76
CA LEU A 227 12.37 -9.79 -32.57
C LEU A 227 12.34 -8.27 -32.50
N ALA A 228 11.62 -7.60 -33.40
CA ALA A 228 11.43 -6.15 -33.38
C ALA A 228 10.79 -5.69 -32.05
N SER A 229 9.80 -6.43 -31.55
CA SER A 229 9.18 -6.14 -30.25
C SER A 229 10.19 -6.25 -29.10
N LEU A 230 11.10 -7.23 -29.10
CA LEU A 230 12.15 -7.34 -28.08
C LEU A 230 13.11 -6.14 -28.08
N PHE A 231 13.38 -5.55 -29.25
CA PHE A 231 14.21 -4.35 -29.34
C PHE A 231 13.57 -3.11 -28.71
N THR A 232 12.24 -3.08 -28.53
CA THR A 232 11.57 -1.98 -27.82
C THR A 232 12.05 -1.88 -26.37
N TYR A 233 12.32 -3.02 -25.70
CA TYR A 233 12.85 -3.03 -24.33
C TYR A 233 14.28 -2.50 -24.25
N VAL A 234 15.10 -2.78 -25.27
CA VAL A 234 16.47 -2.26 -25.37
C VAL A 234 16.44 -0.74 -25.58
N GLY A 235 15.58 -0.27 -26.49
CA GLY A 235 15.37 1.16 -26.71
C GLY A 235 14.91 1.88 -25.43
N ALA A 236 13.88 1.36 -24.76
CA ALA A 236 13.37 1.93 -23.52
C ALA A 236 14.43 1.95 -22.40
N ALA A 237 15.24 0.89 -22.32
CA ALA A 237 16.36 0.81 -21.39
C ALA A 237 17.39 1.92 -21.65
N MET A 238 17.76 2.13 -22.92
CA MET A 238 18.70 3.17 -23.34
C MET A 238 18.15 4.58 -23.17
N THR A 239 16.84 4.79 -23.23
CA THR A 239 16.23 6.11 -23.00
C THR A 239 16.39 6.58 -21.55
N VAL A 240 16.20 5.68 -20.59
CA VAL A 240 16.15 6.05 -19.16
C VAL A 240 17.50 5.88 -18.44
N ALA A 241 18.29 4.85 -18.78
CA ALA A 241 19.52 4.52 -18.04
C ALA A 241 20.58 5.64 -18.00
N PRO A 242 20.89 6.35 -19.11
CA PRO A 242 21.94 7.36 -19.12
C PRO A 242 21.61 8.61 -18.29
N LEU A 243 20.32 8.82 -18.02
CA LEU A 243 19.79 9.99 -17.30
C LEU A 243 19.69 9.75 -15.79
N ALA A 244 19.86 8.50 -15.35
CA ALA A 244 19.97 8.15 -13.94
C ALA A 244 21.45 8.19 -13.53
N PRO A 245 21.86 9.00 -12.53
CA PRO A 245 23.26 9.09 -12.08
C PRO A 245 23.70 7.88 -11.23
N VAL A 246 23.32 6.66 -11.62
CA VAL A 246 23.68 5.40 -10.95
C VAL A 246 23.89 4.31 -11.99
N LYS A 247 24.91 3.47 -11.75
CA LYS A 247 25.21 2.32 -12.62
C LYS A 247 24.33 1.14 -12.22
N ILE A 248 23.41 0.75 -13.10
CA ILE A 248 22.59 -0.45 -12.95
C ILE A 248 23.06 -1.47 -13.99
N HIS A 249 23.18 -2.74 -13.58
CA HIS A 249 23.56 -3.81 -14.50
C HIS A 249 22.56 -3.92 -15.66
N PRO A 250 23.00 -3.99 -16.93
CA PRO A 250 22.11 -3.91 -18.10
C PRO A 250 21.01 -4.97 -18.10
N ALA A 251 21.31 -6.20 -17.68
CA ALA A 251 20.30 -7.27 -17.58
C ALA A 251 19.16 -6.94 -16.60
N ARG A 252 19.46 -6.33 -15.45
CA ARG A 252 18.43 -5.91 -14.47
C ARG A 252 17.59 -4.75 -15.02
N TRP A 253 18.20 -3.91 -15.85
CA TRP A 253 17.50 -2.79 -16.46
C TRP A 253 16.56 -3.24 -17.57
N LEU A 254 16.99 -4.20 -18.40
CA LEU A 254 16.15 -4.83 -19.42
C LEU A 254 14.96 -5.55 -18.79
N SER A 255 15.17 -6.33 -17.72
CA SER A 255 14.07 -6.97 -16.98
C SER A 255 13.11 -5.95 -16.35
N THR A 256 13.60 -4.76 -16.01
CA THR A 256 12.76 -3.67 -15.49
C THR A 256 11.85 -3.10 -16.58
N GLN A 257 12.33 -2.96 -17.83
CA GLN A 257 11.48 -2.49 -18.93
C GLN A 257 10.40 -3.52 -19.25
N PHE A 258 10.76 -4.80 -19.31
CA PHE A 258 9.79 -5.88 -19.47
C PHE A 258 8.74 -5.89 -18.35
N ALA A 259 9.17 -5.84 -17.08
CA ALA A 259 8.24 -5.78 -15.95
C ALA A 259 7.36 -4.52 -15.95
N SER A 260 7.90 -3.38 -16.36
CA SER A 260 7.18 -2.11 -16.45
C SER A 260 5.99 -2.19 -17.42
N ASP A 261 6.10 -2.95 -18.51
CA ASP A 261 4.98 -3.13 -19.45
C ASP A 261 3.87 -4.02 -18.89
N PHE A 262 4.20 -5.09 -18.14
CA PHE A 262 3.19 -5.86 -17.41
C PHE A 262 2.49 -5.02 -16.34
N VAL A 263 3.26 -4.23 -15.59
CA VAL A 263 2.71 -3.37 -14.55
C VAL A 263 1.79 -2.31 -15.18
N ARG A 264 2.11 -1.81 -16.38
CA ARG A 264 1.28 -0.84 -17.11
C ARG A 264 -0.12 -1.39 -17.47
N LEU A 265 -0.29 -2.70 -17.62
CA LEU A 265 -1.58 -3.32 -17.92
C LEU A 265 -2.59 -3.18 -16.78
N VAL A 266 -2.11 -3.15 -15.53
CA VAL A 266 -2.94 -3.21 -14.31
C VAL A 266 -2.80 -1.97 -13.42
N ALA A 267 -1.79 -1.14 -13.64
CA ALA A 267 -1.54 0.06 -12.84
C ALA A 267 -1.75 1.36 -13.63
N PRO A 268 -2.29 2.42 -13.00
CA PRO A 268 -2.36 3.75 -13.60
C PRO A 268 -0.99 4.24 -14.07
N ALA A 269 -0.94 4.96 -15.20
CA ALA A 269 0.29 5.38 -15.88
C ALA A 269 1.34 6.03 -14.95
N ALA A 270 0.90 6.82 -13.96
CA ALA A 270 1.79 7.51 -13.02
C ALA A 270 2.45 6.59 -11.96
N VAL A 271 1.83 5.45 -11.63
CA VAL A 271 2.33 4.53 -10.59
C VAL A 271 2.84 3.21 -11.21
N GLY A 272 2.55 2.97 -12.48
CA GLY A 272 2.91 1.76 -13.19
C GLY A 272 4.37 1.73 -13.64
N SER A 273 4.61 1.92 -14.94
CA SER A 273 5.97 1.90 -15.51
C SER A 273 6.90 2.96 -14.91
N ALA A 274 6.41 4.19 -14.71
CA ALA A 274 7.20 5.27 -14.10
C ALA A 274 7.58 4.97 -12.65
N GLY A 275 6.65 4.40 -11.87
CA GLY A 275 6.89 3.99 -10.49
C GLY A 275 7.86 2.82 -10.37
N THR A 276 7.76 1.83 -11.27
CA THR A 276 8.67 0.69 -11.34
C THR A 276 10.09 1.13 -11.67
N ASN A 277 10.27 1.96 -12.71
CA ASN A 277 11.58 2.53 -13.06
C ASN A 277 12.16 3.34 -11.88
N ALA A 278 11.36 4.20 -11.25
CA ALA A 278 11.80 4.97 -10.09
C ALA A 278 12.19 4.07 -8.90
N ARG A 279 11.48 2.95 -8.66
CA ARG A 279 11.78 2.05 -7.54
C ARG A 279 13.07 1.26 -7.75
N VAL A 280 13.38 0.86 -8.98
CA VAL A 280 14.65 0.19 -9.30
C VAL A 280 15.81 1.17 -9.16
N ILE A 281 15.65 2.41 -9.62
CA ILE A 281 16.62 3.49 -9.42
C ILE A 281 16.81 3.79 -7.92
N GLN A 282 15.74 3.78 -7.11
CA GLN A 282 15.83 3.92 -5.66
C GLN A 282 16.62 2.81 -4.99
N LYS A 283 16.36 1.55 -5.38
CA LYS A 283 17.11 0.39 -4.89
C LYS A 283 18.60 0.44 -5.28
N ALA A 284 18.93 1.16 -6.33
CA ALA A 284 20.31 1.37 -6.76
C ALA A 284 21.04 2.47 -5.96
N GLY A 285 20.34 3.20 -5.07
CA GLY A 285 20.94 4.15 -4.13
C GLY A 285 20.47 5.61 -4.27
N LEU A 286 19.52 5.91 -5.16
CA LEU A 286 18.99 7.27 -5.33
C LEU A 286 17.81 7.56 -4.38
N PRO A 287 17.76 8.76 -3.75
CA PRO A 287 16.60 9.23 -3.02
C PRO A 287 15.32 9.17 -3.87
N GLY A 288 14.19 8.85 -3.24
CA GLY A 288 12.93 8.65 -3.93
C GLY A 288 12.49 9.78 -4.87
N PRO A 289 12.61 11.06 -4.48
CA PRO A 289 12.32 12.19 -5.35
C PRO A 289 13.23 12.29 -6.58
N MET A 290 14.52 11.97 -6.46
CA MET A 290 15.48 12.01 -7.58
C MET A 290 15.22 10.92 -8.60
N ALA A 291 14.89 9.73 -8.12
CA ALA A 291 14.58 8.61 -8.99
C ALA A 291 13.36 8.92 -9.87
N LEU A 292 12.32 9.51 -9.28
CA LEU A 292 11.13 9.95 -10.01
C LEU A 292 11.45 11.09 -10.99
N ALA A 293 12.30 12.04 -10.59
CA ALA A 293 12.73 13.14 -11.46
C ALA A 293 13.53 12.64 -12.67
N SER A 294 14.41 11.65 -12.50
CA SER A 294 15.20 11.06 -13.60
C SER A 294 14.29 10.41 -14.64
N VAL A 295 13.26 9.67 -14.20
CA VAL A 295 12.23 9.09 -15.06
C VAL A 295 11.37 10.17 -15.73
N GLY A 296 11.09 11.27 -15.02
CA GLY A 296 10.41 12.43 -15.59
C GLY A 296 11.21 13.07 -16.73
N VAL A 297 12.50 13.28 -16.53
CA VAL A 297 13.41 13.83 -17.56
C VAL A 297 13.47 12.92 -18.78
N SER A 298 13.61 11.60 -18.61
CA SER A 298 13.60 10.67 -19.75
C SER A 298 12.28 10.69 -20.52
N THR A 299 11.15 10.91 -19.84
CA THR A 299 9.84 11.04 -20.48
C THR A 299 9.77 12.29 -21.34
N ILE A 300 10.32 13.41 -20.87
CA ILE A 300 10.40 14.65 -21.64
C ILE A 300 11.30 14.46 -22.86
N VAL A 301 12.50 13.88 -22.68
CA VAL A 301 13.42 13.60 -23.79
C VAL A 301 12.75 12.71 -24.83
N SER A 302 12.06 11.64 -24.42
CA SER A 302 11.35 10.75 -25.34
C SER A 302 10.22 11.45 -26.08
N PHE A 303 9.44 12.29 -25.39
CA PHE A 303 8.38 13.09 -26.00
C PHE A 303 8.92 14.06 -27.05
N VAL A 304 9.93 14.86 -26.71
CA VAL A 304 10.57 15.80 -27.64
C VAL A 304 11.18 15.07 -28.82
N THR A 305 11.91 13.97 -28.57
CA THR A 305 12.50 13.13 -29.63
C THR A 305 11.42 12.64 -30.59
N THR A 306 10.30 12.15 -30.07
CA THR A 306 9.20 11.62 -30.87
C THR A 306 8.53 12.73 -31.70
N VAL A 307 8.30 13.90 -31.12
CA VAL A 307 7.73 15.05 -31.85
C VAL A 307 8.65 15.50 -32.98
N ILE A 308 9.96 15.61 -32.72
CA ILE A 308 10.94 15.99 -33.76
C ILE A 308 10.99 14.92 -34.86
N ALA A 309 11.05 13.64 -34.48
CA ALA A 309 11.04 12.55 -35.44
C ALA A 309 9.77 12.57 -36.31
N PHE A 310 8.62 12.81 -35.69
CA PHE A 310 7.34 12.91 -36.38
C PHE A 310 7.32 14.08 -37.38
N ILE A 311 7.79 15.27 -36.99
CA ILE A 311 7.92 16.42 -37.89
C ILE A 311 8.90 16.10 -39.03
N ALA A 312 10.06 15.53 -38.72
CA ALA A 312 11.08 15.20 -39.71
C ALA A 312 10.54 14.22 -40.77
N VAL A 313 9.88 13.14 -40.33
CA VAL A 313 9.24 12.18 -41.24
C VAL A 313 8.14 12.88 -42.06
N THR A 314 7.29 13.69 -41.44
CA THR A 314 6.23 14.41 -42.16
C THR A 314 6.79 15.33 -43.26
N LEU A 315 7.86 16.06 -42.97
CA LEU A 315 8.52 16.94 -43.94
C LEU A 315 9.21 16.13 -45.06
N MET A 316 9.89 15.03 -44.73
CA MET A 316 10.58 14.19 -45.71
C MET A 316 9.61 13.39 -46.61
N THR A 317 8.46 12.97 -46.09
CA THR A 317 7.44 12.22 -46.83
C THR A 317 6.58 13.12 -47.72
N SER A 318 6.52 14.42 -47.44
CA SER A 318 5.73 15.39 -48.21
C SER A 318 6.21 15.62 -49.65
N SER A 319 7.40 15.16 -50.03
CA SER A 319 8.00 15.47 -51.32
C SER A 319 7.94 14.39 -52.40
N ASP A 320 7.67 13.10 -52.13
CA ASP A 320 7.79 12.06 -53.19
C ASP A 320 6.98 10.75 -53.05
N THR A 321 6.03 10.64 -52.11
CA THR A 321 5.20 9.42 -52.01
C THR A 321 3.73 9.78 -51.94
N GLY A 322 2.89 9.24 -52.83
CA GLY A 322 1.44 9.46 -52.90
C GLY A 322 0.61 9.00 -51.69
N PHE A 323 1.21 8.96 -50.50
CA PHE A 323 0.52 8.85 -49.23
C PHE A 323 -0.17 10.18 -48.92
N GLU A 324 -1.48 10.25 -49.16
CA GLU A 324 -2.32 11.27 -48.52
C GLU A 324 -2.29 11.04 -47.00
N PHE A 325 -1.35 11.69 -46.34
CA PHE A 325 -1.33 11.76 -44.89
C PHE A 325 -2.58 12.54 -44.47
N LYS A 326 -3.63 11.84 -44.05
CA LYS A 326 -4.79 12.49 -43.42
C LYS A 326 -4.28 13.25 -42.21
N ALA A 327 -4.16 14.57 -42.35
CA ALA A 327 -3.83 15.45 -41.25
C ALA A 327 -4.74 15.10 -40.06
N PRO A 328 -4.22 15.12 -38.81
CA PRO A 328 -5.04 14.83 -37.64
C PRO A 328 -6.33 15.64 -37.70
N SER A 329 -7.47 15.00 -37.42
CA SER A 329 -8.76 15.70 -37.42
C SER A 329 -8.69 16.92 -36.51
N ASN A 330 -9.50 17.94 -36.80
CA ASN A 330 -9.52 19.18 -36.00
C ASN A 330 -9.67 18.89 -34.48
N ASP A 331 -10.32 17.79 -34.12
CA ASP A 331 -10.47 17.31 -32.74
C ASP A 331 -9.14 17.01 -32.05
N VAL A 332 -8.15 16.46 -32.75
CA VAL A 332 -6.81 16.18 -32.19
C VAL A 332 -6.11 17.50 -31.85
N TRP A 333 -6.18 18.49 -32.73
CA TRP A 333 -5.61 19.83 -32.48
C TRP A 333 -6.32 20.55 -31.34
N ILE A 334 -7.64 20.38 -31.21
CA ILE A 334 -8.42 20.91 -30.08
C ILE A 334 -7.96 20.25 -28.77
N ILE A 335 -7.81 18.92 -28.72
CA ILE A 335 -7.36 18.21 -27.52
C ILE A 335 -5.95 18.67 -27.11
N VAL A 336 -5.02 18.77 -28.06
CA VAL A 336 -3.67 19.28 -27.79
C VAL A 336 -3.71 20.73 -27.30
N GLY A 337 -4.51 21.58 -27.94
CA GLY A 337 -4.69 22.98 -27.54
C GLY A 337 -5.27 23.12 -26.12
N VAL A 338 -6.29 22.33 -25.78
CA VAL A 338 -6.88 22.29 -24.43
C VAL A 338 -5.85 21.82 -23.41
N LEU A 339 -5.08 20.77 -23.70
CA LEU A 339 -4.04 20.27 -22.81
C LEU A 339 -2.97 21.34 -22.53
N VAL A 340 -2.50 22.03 -23.57
CA VAL A 340 -1.55 23.15 -23.44
C VAL A 340 -2.16 24.29 -22.63
N ALA A 341 -3.42 24.64 -22.87
CA ALA A 341 -4.13 25.69 -22.14
C ALA A 341 -4.31 25.34 -20.65
N VAL A 342 -4.61 24.08 -20.32
CA VAL A 342 -4.71 23.59 -18.93
C VAL A 342 -3.36 23.66 -18.23
N ILE A 343 -2.28 23.22 -18.89
CA ILE A 343 -0.92 23.34 -18.35
C ILE A 343 -0.57 24.81 -18.12
N ALA A 344 -0.80 25.68 -19.10
CA ALA A 344 -0.55 27.12 -18.97
C ALA A 344 -1.37 27.74 -17.83
N ALA A 345 -2.67 27.43 -17.73
CA ALA A 345 -3.53 27.89 -16.64
C ALA A 345 -3.03 27.43 -15.27
N ALA A 346 -2.54 26.20 -15.15
CA ALA A 346 -1.94 25.70 -13.91
C ALA A 346 -0.70 26.51 -13.47
N PHE A 347 0.07 27.07 -14.40
CA PHE A 347 1.20 27.96 -14.12
C PHE A 347 0.79 29.42 -13.87
N ILE A 348 -0.31 29.88 -14.48
CA ILE A 348 -0.86 31.24 -14.29
C ILE A 348 -1.51 31.39 -12.91
N ILE A 349 -2.20 30.35 -12.40
CA ILE A 349 -2.88 30.41 -11.11
C ILE A 349 -1.86 30.47 -9.96
N PRO A 350 -1.82 31.57 -9.18
CA PRO A 350 -0.77 31.80 -8.18
C PRO A 350 -0.85 30.83 -6.98
N ARG A 351 -1.99 30.17 -6.75
CA ARG A 351 -2.13 29.09 -5.74
C ARG A 351 -1.47 27.80 -6.22
N THR A 352 -1.80 27.35 -7.42
CA THR A 352 -1.24 26.15 -8.05
C THR A 352 0.27 26.27 -8.24
N ARG A 353 0.73 27.41 -8.77
CA ARG A 353 2.16 27.72 -8.91
C ARG A 353 2.90 27.67 -7.56
N ARG A 354 2.35 28.29 -6.50
CA ARG A 354 2.98 28.26 -5.17
C ARG A 354 3.01 26.86 -4.57
N MET A 355 1.98 26.05 -4.80
CA MET A 355 1.91 24.66 -4.37
C MET A 355 2.94 23.78 -5.08
N ILE A 356 3.05 23.92 -6.41
CA ILE A 356 4.05 23.23 -7.25
C ILE A 356 5.46 23.64 -6.79
N ILE A 357 5.74 24.94 -6.66
CA ILE A 357 7.06 25.42 -6.24
C ILE A 357 7.41 24.96 -4.83
N LYS A 358 6.50 25.01 -3.84
CA LYS A 358 6.79 24.49 -2.49
C LYS A 358 7.14 23.01 -2.48
N ARG A 359 6.52 22.20 -3.35
CA ARG A 359 6.78 20.76 -3.49
C ARG A 359 8.07 20.46 -4.26
N LEU A 360 8.34 21.20 -5.34
CA LEU A 360 9.50 20.98 -6.20
C LEU A 360 10.79 21.60 -5.65
N LYS A 361 10.71 22.74 -4.96
CA LYS A 361 11.88 23.48 -4.45
C LYS A 361 12.86 22.61 -3.65
N PRO A 362 12.44 21.83 -2.62
CA PRO A 362 13.38 21.00 -1.87
C PRO A 362 13.99 19.85 -2.69
N THR A 363 13.28 19.34 -3.71
CA THR A 363 13.85 18.33 -4.62
C THR A 363 14.83 18.95 -5.61
N TRP A 364 14.60 20.19 -6.01
CA TRP A 364 15.40 20.88 -7.02
C TRP A 364 16.70 21.48 -6.45
N THR A 365 16.69 22.00 -5.21
CA THR A 365 17.88 22.61 -4.59
C THR A 365 18.99 21.61 -4.34
N ASP A 366 18.65 20.40 -3.90
CA ASP A 366 19.65 19.42 -3.44
C ASP A 366 20.16 18.55 -4.59
N PHE A 367 19.37 18.43 -5.66
CA PHE A 367 19.55 17.39 -6.67
C PHE A 367 19.34 17.84 -8.12
N GLY A 368 18.72 19.00 -8.35
CA GLY A 368 18.55 19.60 -9.67
C GLY A 368 19.87 19.80 -10.43
N PRO A 369 20.95 20.32 -9.80
CA PRO A 369 22.24 20.48 -10.46
C PRO A 369 22.81 19.17 -11.03
N ARG A 370 22.66 18.04 -10.31
CA ARG A 370 23.15 16.72 -10.75
C ARG A 370 22.34 16.15 -11.93
N LEU A 371 21.03 16.41 -11.98
CA LEU A 371 20.19 16.05 -13.13
C LEU A 371 20.50 16.93 -14.34
N LEU A 372 20.74 18.22 -14.11
CA LEU A 372 21.20 19.16 -15.14
C LEU A 372 22.58 18.79 -15.69
N GLU A 373 23.50 18.29 -14.85
CA GLU A 373 24.79 17.76 -15.30
C GLU A 373 24.63 16.52 -16.18
N SER A 374 23.74 15.59 -15.82
CA SER A 374 23.43 14.43 -16.65
C SER A 374 22.77 14.82 -17.98
N MET A 375 21.89 15.83 -18.01
CA MET A 375 21.38 16.39 -19.26
C MET A 375 22.41 17.20 -20.04
N ARG A 376 23.47 17.70 -19.39
CA ARG A 376 24.57 18.41 -20.07
C ARG A 376 25.63 17.46 -20.63
N ASP A 377 25.61 16.19 -20.24
CA ASP A 377 26.45 15.18 -20.86
C ASP A 377 25.91 14.85 -22.27
N PRO A 378 26.61 15.27 -23.35
CA PRO A 378 26.15 15.06 -24.72
C PRO A 378 26.05 13.57 -25.06
N LYS A 379 26.84 12.70 -24.41
CA LYS A 379 26.78 11.26 -24.63
C LYS A 379 25.52 10.67 -24.02
N ALA A 380 25.15 11.09 -22.81
CA ALA A 380 23.95 10.62 -22.14
C ALA A 380 22.68 11.00 -22.91
N LEU A 381 22.62 12.25 -23.40
CA LEU A 381 21.53 12.70 -24.27
C LEU A 381 21.48 11.95 -25.59
N ALA A 382 22.62 11.77 -26.28
CA ALA A 382 22.66 11.07 -27.56
C ALA A 382 22.17 9.62 -27.42
N ILE A 383 22.59 8.90 -26.37
CA ILE A 383 22.13 7.54 -26.08
C ILE A 383 20.63 7.53 -25.78
N SER A 384 20.12 8.51 -25.02
CA SER A 384 18.71 8.58 -24.67
C SER A 384 17.80 8.84 -25.88
N VAL A 385 18.20 9.80 -26.73
CA VAL A 385 17.55 10.11 -28.02
C VAL A 385 17.58 8.90 -28.94
N PHE A 386 18.75 8.26 -29.09
CA PHE A 386 18.88 7.04 -29.90
C PHE A 386 17.98 5.92 -29.36
N GLY A 387 17.94 5.69 -28.05
CA GLY A 387 17.05 4.72 -27.44
C GLY A 387 15.57 5.00 -27.71
N SER A 388 15.17 6.27 -27.69
CA SER A 388 13.79 6.67 -27.98
C SER A 388 13.45 6.44 -29.46
N LEU A 389 14.36 6.78 -30.37
CA LEU A 389 14.19 6.52 -31.81
C LEU A 389 14.16 5.01 -32.10
N LEU A 390 15.04 4.24 -31.46
CA LEU A 390 15.08 2.78 -31.57
C LEU A 390 13.76 2.18 -31.10
N THR A 391 13.18 2.68 -30.01
CA THR A 391 11.87 2.23 -29.51
C THR A 391 10.78 2.49 -30.55
N SER A 392 10.69 3.71 -31.08
CA SER A 392 9.70 4.08 -32.09
C SER A 392 9.87 3.27 -33.39
N LEU A 393 11.10 3.10 -33.86
CA LEU A 393 11.41 2.30 -35.05
C LEU A 393 11.07 0.83 -34.83
N SER A 394 11.36 0.29 -33.66
CA SER A 394 11.03 -1.09 -33.28
C SER A 394 9.52 -1.31 -33.28
N TYR A 395 8.73 -0.37 -32.77
CA TYR A 395 7.27 -0.42 -32.87
C TYR A 395 6.78 -0.36 -34.32
N ALA A 396 7.35 0.53 -35.14
CA ALA A 396 7.00 0.63 -36.56
C ALA A 396 7.32 -0.67 -37.33
N LEU A 397 8.50 -1.26 -37.09
CA LEU A 397 8.91 -2.53 -37.67
C LEU A 397 8.04 -3.69 -37.18
N THR A 398 7.68 -3.69 -35.90
CA THR A 398 6.76 -4.70 -35.34
C THR A 398 5.40 -4.63 -36.04
N LEU A 399 4.86 -3.42 -36.20
CA LEU A 399 3.60 -3.21 -36.91
C LEU A 399 3.70 -3.64 -38.37
N TYR A 400 4.75 -3.20 -39.07
CA TYR A 400 4.98 -3.55 -40.48
C TYR A 400 5.11 -5.06 -40.68
N ALA A 401 5.93 -5.73 -39.88
CA ALA A 401 6.10 -7.17 -39.92
C ALA A 401 4.81 -7.91 -39.53
N SER A 402 4.01 -7.36 -38.61
CA SER A 402 2.71 -7.95 -38.25
C SER A 402 1.72 -7.87 -39.42
N VAL A 403 1.67 -6.76 -40.15
CA VAL A 403 0.82 -6.60 -41.33
C VAL A 403 1.25 -7.56 -42.44
N ARG A 404 2.56 -7.64 -42.72
CA ARG A 404 3.10 -8.56 -43.73
C ARG A 404 2.94 -10.03 -43.39
N ALA A 405 2.92 -10.39 -42.11
CA ALA A 405 2.67 -11.76 -41.69
C ALA A 405 1.28 -12.27 -42.13
N TYR A 406 0.33 -11.37 -42.40
CA TYR A 406 -1.03 -11.70 -42.85
C TYR A 406 -1.29 -11.40 -44.34
N GLY A 407 -0.26 -11.07 -45.12
CA GLY A 407 -0.34 -11.02 -46.58
C GLY A 407 -0.92 -9.76 -47.21
N GLU A 408 -0.98 -8.64 -46.48
CA GLU A 408 -1.24 -7.32 -47.09
C GLU A 408 0.08 -6.71 -47.62
N ASP A 409 0.14 -6.42 -48.93
CA ASP A 409 1.27 -5.78 -49.64
C ASP A 409 1.41 -4.28 -49.35
#